data_AF-A0A517U2F8-F1
#
_entry.id   AF-A0A517U2F8-F1
#
_cell.length_a   1.000
_cell.length_b   1.000
_cell.length_c   1.000
_cell.angle_alpha   90.00
_cell.angle_beta   90.00
_cell.angle_gamma   90.00
#
_symmetry.space_group_name_H-M   'P 1'
#
loop_
_entity.id
_entity.type
_entity.pdbx_description
1 polymer ?
#
loop_
_entity_poly.entity_id
_entity_poly.type
_entity_poly.pdbx_seq_one_letter_code
_entity_poly.pdbx_strand_id
1 'polypeptide(L)'
;MMLVAPIAMRLGATILPQMKFHRQDFLDALNQRDARAARRNLELPADMLLETERVGEDRTQIENWMREEGLEFARAMLEHTAQEVALSQTWFPILQQFAHEKRLASPLPEHASLSSIDHVIHRVLGPKIKSKGSLPQIRESRIPIFSAPLPALPFVMAEWSSTYANSIFLTPNELEEWRALYRVDEDAPWWNFYYSWDAELDVVLEEEWNISPLSPGARTLLITWGSCVGPLAGSWSQELWGIDASGAEVFIEDLGCSVA
;
A
#
# COMPACT_ATOMS: atom_id res chain seq x y z
N MET A 1 -34.51 -11.12 -23.59
CA MET A 1 -35.32 -11.75 -24.65
C MET A 1 -34.68 -11.47 -26.01
N MET A 2 -33.81 -12.37 -26.47
CA MET A 2 -33.63 -12.78 -27.87
C MET A 2 -32.51 -13.83 -27.91
N LEU A 3 -32.92 -15.07 -28.20
CA LEU A 3 -32.10 -16.21 -28.56
C LEU A 3 -31.97 -16.21 -30.08
N VAL A 4 -30.76 -16.37 -30.63
CA VAL A 4 -30.52 -17.21 -31.83
C VAL A 4 -29.09 -17.78 -31.74
N ALA A 5 -28.98 -19.09 -31.93
CA ALA A 5 -27.75 -19.88 -31.92
C ALA A 5 -27.38 -20.32 -33.38
N PRO A 6 -26.58 -21.39 -33.64
CA PRO A 6 -25.28 -21.33 -34.33
C PRO A 6 -25.26 -22.07 -35.69
N ILE A 7 -24.24 -21.87 -36.55
CA ILE A 7 -23.94 -22.78 -37.67
C ILE A 7 -22.42 -22.95 -37.86
N ALA A 8 -22.06 -24.19 -38.16
CA ALA A 8 -20.75 -24.80 -38.07
C ALA A 8 -20.02 -24.97 -39.42
N MET A 9 -18.72 -25.32 -39.30
CA MET A 9 -17.89 -26.18 -40.18
C MET A 9 -17.60 -25.76 -41.64
N ARG A 10 -16.31 -25.57 -41.99
CA ARG A 10 -15.44 -26.60 -42.65
C ARG A 10 -14.07 -26.07 -43.09
N LEU A 11 -13.03 -26.80 -42.69
CA LEU A 11 -11.81 -27.22 -43.40
C LEU A 11 -11.19 -26.32 -44.48
N GLY A 12 -9.92 -25.97 -44.26
CA GLY A 12 -8.96 -25.60 -45.30
C GLY A 12 -7.54 -25.69 -44.75
N ALA A 13 -6.84 -26.78 -45.07
CA ALA A 13 -5.46 -27.00 -44.70
C ALA A 13 -4.51 -26.05 -45.45
N THR A 14 -3.34 -25.83 -44.83
CA THR A 14 -2.06 -25.43 -45.44
C THR A 14 -1.87 -23.93 -45.68
N ILE A 15 -0.95 -23.33 -44.92
CA ILE A 15 0.30 -22.71 -45.41
C ILE A 15 1.01 -22.14 -44.17
N LEU A 16 2.20 -22.69 -43.86
CA LEU A 16 3.19 -22.06 -42.98
C LEU A 16 3.46 -20.64 -43.50
N PRO A 17 3.34 -19.58 -42.69
CA PRO A 17 3.86 -18.29 -43.10
C PRO A 17 5.39 -18.42 -43.17
N GLN A 18 5.92 -18.33 -44.39
CA GLN A 18 7.35 -18.08 -44.59
C GLN A 18 7.70 -16.84 -43.77
N MET A 19 8.52 -17.02 -42.73
CA MET A 19 9.22 -15.94 -42.06
C MET A 19 10.09 -15.24 -43.09
N LYS A 20 9.53 -14.22 -43.76
CA LYS A 20 10.33 -13.15 -44.35
C LYS A 20 10.91 -12.39 -43.17
N PHE A 21 12.08 -12.84 -42.72
CA PHE A 21 12.92 -12.09 -41.81
C PHE A 21 13.20 -10.75 -42.49
N HIS A 22 12.52 -9.69 -42.07
CA HIS A 22 12.75 -8.36 -42.61
C HIS A 22 14.17 -8.00 -42.18
N ARG A 23 15.04 -7.73 -43.16
CA ARG A 23 16.42 -7.29 -42.91
C ARG A 23 16.46 -6.12 -41.93
N GLN A 24 15.43 -5.28 -41.93
CA GLN A 24 15.26 -4.19 -40.98
C GLN A 24 15.04 -4.70 -39.55
N ASP A 25 14.11 -5.63 -39.31
CA ASP A 25 13.88 -6.23 -37.99
C ASP A 25 15.12 -6.94 -37.43
N PHE A 26 15.92 -7.57 -38.28
CA PHE A 26 17.20 -8.17 -37.89
C PHE A 26 18.26 -7.12 -37.54
N LEU A 27 18.35 -6.04 -38.32
CA LEU A 27 19.24 -4.92 -38.04
C LEU A 27 18.80 -4.14 -36.80
N ASP A 28 17.49 -4.01 -36.55
CA ASP A 28 16.93 -3.38 -35.36
C ASP A 28 17.15 -4.27 -34.13
N ALA A 29 16.99 -5.60 -34.26
CA ALA A 29 17.32 -6.54 -33.20
C ALA A 29 18.83 -6.61 -32.92
N LEU A 30 19.68 -6.50 -33.95
CA LEU A 30 21.14 -6.39 -33.79
C LEU A 30 21.54 -5.06 -33.15
N ASN A 31 20.96 -3.94 -33.58
CA ASN A 31 21.18 -2.63 -32.97
C ASN A 31 20.70 -2.60 -31.51
N GLN A 32 19.58 -3.24 -31.20
CA GLN A 32 19.12 -3.42 -29.82
C GLN A 32 20.03 -4.36 -29.03
N ARG A 33 20.58 -5.41 -29.66
CA ARG A 33 21.52 -6.35 -29.02
C ARG A 33 22.88 -5.71 -28.77
N ASP A 34 23.38 -4.92 -29.69
CA ASP A 34 24.64 -4.17 -29.60
C ASP A 34 24.49 -2.96 -28.67
N ALA A 35 23.34 -2.28 -28.65
CA ALA A 35 23.02 -1.27 -27.64
C ALA A 35 22.90 -1.92 -26.24
N ARG A 36 22.26 -3.08 -26.12
CA ARG A 36 22.23 -3.86 -24.87
C ARG A 36 23.61 -4.40 -24.49
N ALA A 37 24.49 -4.71 -25.44
CA ALA A 37 25.86 -5.16 -25.17
C ALA A 37 26.78 -4.00 -24.76
N ALA A 38 26.63 -2.83 -25.39
CA ALA A 38 27.30 -1.59 -24.98
C ALA A 38 26.86 -1.15 -23.57
N ARG A 39 25.58 -1.36 -23.22
CA ARG A 39 25.04 -1.12 -21.88
C ARG A 39 25.51 -2.12 -20.81
N ARG A 40 26.11 -3.27 -21.17
CA ARG A 40 26.64 -4.24 -20.20
C ARG A 40 27.96 -3.81 -19.55
N ASN A 41 28.67 -2.85 -20.15
CA ASN A 41 29.95 -2.34 -19.65
C ASN A 41 29.84 -0.90 -19.12
N LEU A 42 28.62 -0.42 -18.85
CA LEU A 42 28.43 0.86 -18.16
C LEU A 42 28.72 0.63 -16.68
N GLU A 43 29.83 1.21 -16.21
CA GLU A 43 30.12 1.33 -14.79
C GLU A 43 29.39 2.56 -14.24
N LEU A 44 28.88 2.47 -13.01
CA LEU A 44 28.31 3.61 -12.33
C LEU A 44 29.39 4.67 -12.08
N PRO A 45 29.11 5.95 -12.36
CA PRO A 45 29.99 7.05 -11.97
C PRO A 45 30.33 7.03 -10.48
N ALA A 46 31.54 7.46 -10.13
CA ALA A 46 32.04 7.40 -8.74
C ALA A 46 31.17 8.22 -7.76
N ASP A 47 30.62 9.35 -8.19
CA ASP A 47 29.68 10.16 -7.42
C ASP A 47 28.40 9.37 -7.08
N MET A 48 27.86 8.61 -8.05
CA MET A 48 26.69 7.78 -7.82
C MET A 48 26.97 6.58 -6.92
N LEU A 49 28.16 5.99 -7.00
CA LEU A 49 28.57 4.90 -6.10
C LEU A 49 28.64 5.37 -4.64
N LEU A 50 29.27 6.52 -4.40
CA LEU A 50 29.34 7.13 -3.07
C LEU A 50 27.95 7.44 -2.54
N GLU A 51 27.08 8.00 -3.38
CA GLU A 51 25.73 8.34 -2.99
C GLU A 51 24.87 7.10 -2.73
N THR A 52 25.02 6.03 -3.52
CA THR A 52 24.37 4.72 -3.31
C THR A 52 24.74 4.14 -1.94
N GLU A 53 26.02 4.17 -1.58
CA GLU A 53 26.50 3.72 -0.27
C GLU A 53 25.95 4.60 0.86
N ARG A 54 25.96 5.93 0.67
CA ARG A 54 25.47 6.90 1.66
C ARG A 54 23.98 6.71 1.97
N VAL A 55 23.15 6.42 0.96
CA VAL A 55 21.70 6.23 1.13
C VAL A 55 21.32 4.79 1.48
N GLY A 56 22.28 3.87 1.45
CA GLY A 56 22.08 2.46 1.81
C GLY A 56 21.32 1.64 0.76
N GLU A 57 21.43 2.01 -0.52
CA GLU A 57 20.69 1.34 -1.60
C GLU A 57 21.45 0.13 -2.17
N ASP A 58 20.71 -0.88 -2.66
CA ASP A 58 21.35 -1.98 -3.40
C ASP A 58 21.92 -1.46 -4.73
N ARG A 59 23.25 -1.48 -4.82
CA ARG A 59 24.00 -1.13 -6.04
C ARG A 59 23.45 -1.85 -7.28
N THR A 60 23.04 -3.12 -7.15
CA THR A 60 22.50 -3.90 -8.26
C THR A 60 21.23 -3.27 -8.82
N GLN A 61 20.39 -2.69 -7.97
CA GLN A 61 19.17 -2.01 -8.36
C GLN A 61 19.46 -0.75 -9.17
N ILE A 62 20.43 0.07 -8.74
CA ILE A 62 20.86 1.27 -9.48
C ILE A 62 21.47 0.90 -10.84
N GLU A 63 22.29 -0.15 -10.89
CA GLU A 63 22.87 -0.65 -12.14
C GLU A 63 21.79 -1.18 -13.10
N ASN A 64 20.73 -1.81 -12.58
CA ASN A 64 19.60 -2.25 -13.38
C ASN A 64 18.83 -1.05 -13.97
N TRP A 65 18.51 -0.03 -13.15
CA TRP A 65 17.90 1.21 -13.65
C TRP A 65 18.73 1.87 -14.75
N MET A 66 20.05 1.95 -14.56
CA MET A 66 20.95 2.52 -15.56
C MET A 66 20.93 1.71 -16.86
N ARG A 67 20.88 0.37 -16.78
CA ARG A 67 20.88 -0.52 -17.94
C ARG A 67 19.56 -0.47 -18.72
N GLU A 68 18.45 -0.41 -18.00
CA GLU A 68 17.09 -0.45 -18.56
C GLU A 68 16.69 0.93 -19.11
N GLU A 69 16.79 1.96 -18.28
CA GLU A 69 16.23 3.30 -18.53
C GLU A 69 17.30 4.36 -18.82
N GLY A 70 18.57 4.10 -18.48
CA GLY A 70 19.70 4.98 -18.76
C GLY A 70 20.26 5.71 -17.52
N LEU A 71 21.43 6.34 -17.69
CA LEU A 71 22.18 6.97 -16.61
C LEU A 71 21.41 8.10 -15.91
N GLU A 72 20.77 8.98 -16.69
CA GLU A 72 20.03 10.12 -16.13
C GLU A 72 18.83 9.68 -15.30
N PHE A 73 18.13 8.62 -15.72
CA PHE A 73 17.05 8.03 -14.94
C PHE A 73 17.58 7.45 -13.62
N ALA A 74 18.66 6.67 -13.67
CA ALA A 74 19.28 6.12 -12.47
C ALA A 74 19.76 7.22 -11.50
N ARG A 75 20.30 8.33 -12.04
CA ARG A 75 20.70 9.51 -11.26
C ARG A 75 19.50 10.17 -10.58
N ALA A 76 18.41 10.39 -11.32
CA ALA A 76 17.18 10.97 -10.78
C ALA A 76 16.55 10.09 -9.69
N MET A 77 16.52 8.76 -9.87
CA MET A 77 16.02 7.84 -8.86
C MET A 77 16.89 7.79 -7.60
N LEU A 78 18.21 7.91 -7.77
CA LEU A 78 19.14 7.97 -6.64
C LEU A 78 18.99 9.30 -5.88
N GLU A 79 18.83 10.42 -6.59
CA GLU A 79 18.53 11.73 -5.99
C GLU A 79 17.20 11.72 -5.23
N HIS A 80 16.16 11.13 -5.81
CA HIS A 80 14.87 10.93 -5.13
C HIS A 80 15.03 10.09 -3.85
N THR A 81 15.82 9.01 -3.91
CA THR A 81 16.12 8.17 -2.73
C THR A 81 16.88 8.96 -1.66
N ALA A 82 17.86 9.78 -2.05
CA ALA A 82 18.59 10.65 -1.15
C ALA A 82 17.68 11.66 -0.43
N GLN A 83 16.71 12.22 -1.13
CA GLN A 83 15.69 13.10 -0.57
C GLN A 83 14.75 12.34 0.40
N GLU A 84 14.28 11.13 0.05
CA GLU A 84 13.49 10.27 0.96
C GLU A 84 14.26 10.03 2.28
N VAL A 85 15.56 9.67 2.20
CA VAL A 85 16.41 9.43 3.38
C VAL A 85 16.58 10.70 4.21
N ALA A 86 16.79 11.86 3.59
CA ALA A 86 16.94 13.11 4.33
C ALA A 86 15.65 13.50 5.06
N LEU A 87 14.49 13.30 4.42
CA LEU A 87 13.19 13.52 5.04
C LEU A 87 12.94 12.53 6.18
N SER A 88 13.24 11.25 6.00
CA SER A 88 13.07 10.24 7.06
C SER A 88 13.95 10.56 8.27
N GLN A 89 15.20 10.94 8.07
CA GLN A 89 16.12 11.33 9.16
C GLN A 89 15.62 12.56 9.93
N THR A 90 14.95 13.49 9.26
CA THR A 90 14.40 14.69 9.88
C THR A 90 13.11 14.39 10.65
N TRP A 91 12.18 13.67 10.03
CA TRP A 91 10.79 13.57 10.51
C TRP A 91 10.52 12.33 11.34
N PHE A 92 11.26 11.23 11.13
CA PHE A 92 11.03 10.00 11.87
C PHE A 92 11.20 10.17 13.40
N PRO A 93 12.24 10.83 13.92
CA PRO A 93 12.36 11.05 15.36
C PRO A 93 11.19 11.87 15.95
N ILE A 94 10.70 12.85 15.19
CA ILE A 94 9.56 13.69 15.57
C ILE A 94 8.28 12.86 15.61
N LEU A 95 8.07 12.01 14.60
CA LEU A 95 6.94 11.07 14.53
C LEU A 95 6.98 10.05 15.67
N GLN A 96 8.15 9.51 15.99
CA GLN A 96 8.33 8.59 17.11
C GLN A 96 7.95 9.26 18.44
N GLN A 97 8.43 10.49 18.66
CA GLN A 97 8.09 11.27 19.84
C GLN A 97 6.59 11.55 19.90
N PHE A 98 5.98 11.99 18.80
CA PHE A 98 4.55 12.23 18.71
C PHE A 98 3.73 10.98 19.08
N ALA A 99 4.05 9.83 18.47
CA ALA A 99 3.38 8.57 18.78
C ALA A 99 3.57 8.18 20.26
N HIS A 100 4.76 8.35 20.81
CA HIS A 100 5.04 8.09 22.22
C HIS A 100 4.19 8.96 23.15
N GLU A 101 4.14 10.26 22.91
CA GLU A 101 3.34 11.22 23.70
C GLU A 101 1.85 10.87 23.65
N LYS A 102 1.34 10.50 22.47
CA LYS A 102 -0.04 10.02 22.32
C LYS A 102 -0.31 8.77 23.16
N ARG A 103 0.61 7.80 23.19
CA ARG A 103 0.47 6.58 24.01
C ARG A 103 0.59 6.85 25.52
N LEU A 104 1.32 7.88 25.93
CA LEU A 104 1.35 8.31 27.33
C LEU A 104 0.00 8.94 27.74
N ALA A 105 -0.59 9.76 26.86
CA ALA A 105 -1.88 10.42 27.12
C ALA A 105 -3.08 9.47 27.00
N SER A 106 -3.01 8.48 26.10
CA SER A 106 -4.04 7.48 25.86
C SER A 106 -3.40 6.09 25.72
N PRO A 107 -3.16 5.41 26.86
CA PRO A 107 -2.57 4.08 26.88
C PRO A 107 -3.40 3.07 26.08
N LEU A 108 -2.71 2.04 25.59
CA LEU A 108 -3.37 0.94 24.91
C LEU A 108 -4.31 0.19 25.86
N PRO A 109 -5.56 -0.08 25.46
CA PRO A 109 -6.49 -0.83 26.30
C PRO A 109 -6.05 -2.29 26.43
N GLU A 110 -6.28 -2.86 27.61
CA GLU A 110 -6.12 -4.30 27.83
C GLU A 110 -7.31 -5.06 27.24
N HIS A 111 -7.10 -6.30 26.79
CA HIS A 111 -8.17 -7.11 26.19
C HIS A 111 -9.39 -7.28 27.13
N ALA A 112 -9.17 -7.34 28.44
CA ALA A 112 -10.24 -7.46 29.44
C ALA A 112 -11.05 -6.16 29.65
N SER A 113 -10.53 -5.01 29.17
CA SER A 113 -11.16 -3.70 29.30
C SER A 113 -11.98 -3.30 28.06
N LEU A 114 -11.96 -4.13 27.02
CA LEU A 114 -12.67 -3.88 25.77
C LEU A 114 -14.19 -3.98 25.96
N SER A 115 -14.92 -3.08 25.31
CA SER A 115 -16.38 -3.16 25.24
C SER A 115 -16.83 -4.31 24.32
N SER A 116 -18.11 -4.65 24.37
CA SER A 116 -18.71 -5.62 23.44
C SER A 116 -18.52 -5.21 21.98
N ILE A 117 -18.59 -3.91 21.69
CA ILE A 117 -18.41 -3.36 20.35
C ILE A 117 -16.95 -3.45 19.92
N ASP A 118 -16.00 -3.19 20.83
CA ASP A 118 -14.57 -3.34 20.53
C ASP A 118 -14.25 -4.78 20.15
N HIS A 119 -14.86 -5.75 20.84
CA HIS A 119 -14.73 -7.16 20.46
C HIS A 119 -15.32 -7.47 19.09
N VAL A 120 -16.42 -6.82 18.68
CA VAL A 120 -16.95 -6.96 17.32
C VAL A 120 -15.95 -6.38 16.31
N ILE A 121 -15.46 -5.17 16.55
CA ILE A 121 -14.46 -4.51 15.70
C ILE A 121 -13.24 -5.42 15.54
N HIS A 122 -12.76 -6.05 16.62
CA HIS A 122 -11.66 -7.01 16.57
C HIS A 122 -11.97 -8.22 15.70
N ARG A 123 -13.17 -8.82 15.83
CA ARG A 123 -13.55 -9.98 15.03
C ARG A 123 -13.63 -9.65 13.54
N VAL A 124 -14.10 -8.46 13.19
CA VAL A 124 -14.25 -8.04 11.78
C VAL A 124 -12.92 -7.56 11.18
N LEU A 125 -12.15 -6.73 11.91
CA LEU A 125 -10.84 -6.24 11.44
C LEU A 125 -9.75 -7.30 11.48
N GLY A 126 -9.81 -8.24 12.42
CA GLY A 126 -8.76 -9.23 12.66
C GLY A 126 -8.34 -10.00 11.41
N PRO A 127 -9.27 -10.60 10.65
CA PRO A 127 -8.98 -11.26 9.38
C PRO A 127 -8.35 -10.34 8.34
N LYS A 128 -8.75 -9.07 8.27
CA LYS A 128 -8.27 -8.07 7.29
C LYS A 128 -6.83 -7.63 7.57
N ILE A 129 -6.50 -7.51 8.85
CA ILE A 129 -5.14 -7.21 9.33
C ILE A 129 -4.22 -8.39 8.99
N LYS A 130 -4.69 -9.63 9.22
CA LYS A 130 -3.94 -10.86 8.91
C LYS A 130 -3.77 -11.11 7.42
N SER A 131 -4.80 -10.87 6.62
CA SER A 131 -4.80 -11.19 5.19
C SER A 131 -3.88 -10.30 4.36
N LYS A 132 -3.53 -9.10 4.84
CA LYS A 132 -2.59 -8.22 4.12
C LYS A 132 -1.18 -8.81 4.03
N GLY A 133 -0.85 -9.79 4.86
CA GLY A 133 0.47 -10.42 4.90
C GLY A 133 1.56 -9.45 5.38
N SER A 134 2.68 -9.95 5.88
CA SER A 134 3.81 -9.08 6.18
C SER A 134 4.46 -8.62 4.88
N LEU A 135 4.52 -7.31 4.66
CA LEU A 135 5.36 -6.78 3.60
C LEU A 135 6.82 -6.80 4.08
N PRO A 136 7.77 -7.19 3.23
CA PRO A 136 9.18 -7.11 3.61
C PRO A 136 9.55 -5.63 3.78
N GLN A 137 10.40 -5.34 4.76
CA GLN A 137 11.04 -4.04 4.84
C GLN A 137 11.87 -3.81 3.58
N ILE A 138 11.35 -2.93 2.71
CA ILE A 138 11.99 -2.64 1.42
C ILE A 138 13.27 -1.83 1.67
N ARG A 139 13.22 -0.85 2.60
CA ARG A 139 14.36 0.00 3.00
C ARG A 139 14.22 0.48 4.44
N GLU A 140 15.33 0.76 5.11
CA GLU A 140 15.33 1.31 6.48
C GLU A 140 14.77 2.74 6.56
N SER A 141 14.98 3.54 5.51
CA SER A 141 14.46 4.90 5.41
C SER A 141 12.95 4.97 5.19
N ARG A 142 12.34 3.86 4.75
CA ARG A 142 10.90 3.76 4.52
C ARG A 142 10.22 3.35 5.80
N ILE A 143 9.47 4.29 6.37
CA ILE A 143 8.83 4.13 7.68
C ILE A 143 7.37 3.68 7.49
N PRO A 144 6.98 2.49 7.95
CA PRO A 144 5.58 2.08 7.92
C PRO A 144 4.81 2.72 9.07
N ILE A 145 3.69 3.33 8.73
CA ILE A 145 2.72 3.92 9.66
C ILE A 145 1.46 3.05 9.58
N PHE A 146 1.19 2.35 10.66
CA PHE A 146 0.01 1.53 10.84
C PHE A 146 -1.05 2.33 11.60
N SER A 147 -2.19 2.58 10.95
CA SER A 147 -3.33 3.26 11.51
C SER A 147 -4.43 2.27 11.85
N ALA A 148 -4.90 2.24 13.10
CA ALA A 148 -6.08 1.47 13.51
C ALA A 148 -6.79 2.10 14.71
N PRO A 149 -8.10 1.85 14.89
CA PRO A 149 -8.81 2.30 16.09
C PRO A 149 -8.06 1.90 17.36
N LEU A 150 -8.11 2.74 18.39
CA LEU A 150 -7.37 2.53 19.65
C LEU A 150 -7.54 1.11 20.21
N PRO A 151 -8.74 0.51 20.23
CA PRO A 151 -8.93 -0.87 20.67
C PRO A 151 -8.17 -1.90 19.83
N ALA A 152 -8.04 -1.69 18.51
CA ALA A 152 -7.44 -2.62 17.56
C ALA A 152 -5.91 -2.53 17.48
N LEU A 153 -5.31 -1.42 17.96
CA LEU A 153 -3.85 -1.21 17.90
C LEU A 153 -3.02 -2.31 18.57
N PRO A 154 -3.35 -2.83 19.77
CA PRO A 154 -2.59 -3.93 20.37
C PRO A 154 -2.52 -5.17 19.47
N PHE A 155 -3.60 -5.44 18.75
CA PHE A 155 -3.68 -6.56 17.82
C PHE A 155 -2.82 -6.31 16.57
N VAL A 156 -2.88 -5.11 15.98
CA VAL A 156 -2.00 -4.73 14.86
C VAL A 156 -0.52 -4.84 15.26
N MET A 157 -0.16 -4.33 16.44
CA MET A 157 1.20 -4.41 16.97
C MET A 157 1.67 -5.85 17.18
N ALA A 158 0.80 -6.73 17.67
CA ALA A 158 1.13 -8.13 17.87
C ALA A 158 1.38 -8.86 16.54
N GLU A 159 0.59 -8.58 15.51
CA GLU A 159 0.69 -9.25 14.21
C GLU A 159 1.85 -8.70 13.35
N TRP A 160 2.21 -7.41 13.48
CA TRP A 160 3.15 -6.72 12.58
C TRP A 160 4.50 -6.31 13.18
N SER A 161 4.70 -6.42 14.50
CA SER A 161 5.98 -6.00 15.14
C SER A 161 7.23 -6.76 14.68
N SER A 162 7.09 -7.92 14.02
CA SER A 162 8.21 -8.80 13.67
C SER A 162 8.96 -8.42 12.39
N THR A 163 8.41 -7.56 11.54
CA THR A 163 8.98 -7.30 10.19
C THR A 163 9.58 -5.92 9.98
N TYR A 164 9.28 -4.94 10.84
CA TYR A 164 9.74 -3.56 10.67
C TYR A 164 10.13 -2.95 12.02
N ALA A 165 11.43 -2.79 12.25
CA ALA A 165 11.98 -2.24 13.51
C ALA A 165 11.60 -0.77 13.75
N ASN A 166 11.21 -0.06 12.70
CA ASN A 166 10.92 1.36 12.65
C ASN A 166 9.41 1.68 12.55
N SER A 167 8.54 0.73 12.89
CA SER A 167 7.08 0.89 12.76
C SER A 167 6.50 1.94 13.69
N ILE A 168 5.53 2.69 13.17
CA ILE A 168 4.74 3.66 13.93
C ILE A 168 3.28 3.22 13.96
N PHE A 169 2.65 3.30 15.13
CA PHE A 169 1.26 2.91 15.35
C PHE A 169 0.47 4.11 15.83
N LEU A 170 -0.57 4.49 15.08
CA LEU A 170 -1.43 5.64 15.36
C LEU A 170 -2.91 5.24 15.24
N THR A 171 -3.78 5.99 15.88
CA THR A 171 -5.22 5.98 15.55
C THR A 171 -5.50 6.83 14.31
N PRO A 172 -6.65 6.65 13.63
CA PRO A 172 -7.05 7.49 12.51
C PRO A 172 -6.99 8.99 12.83
N ASN A 173 -7.54 9.40 13.97
CA ASN A 173 -7.50 10.80 14.43
C ASN A 173 -6.06 11.29 14.65
N GLU A 174 -5.21 10.46 15.26
CA GLU A 174 -3.80 10.83 15.48
C GLU A 174 -3.01 10.91 14.18
N LEU A 175 -3.36 10.09 13.18
CA LEU A 175 -2.78 10.17 11.84
C LEU A 175 -3.19 11.48 11.14
N GLU A 176 -4.44 11.91 11.28
CA GLU A 176 -4.89 13.22 10.77
C GLU A 176 -4.15 14.37 11.44
N GLU A 177 -4.03 14.34 12.78
CA GLU A 177 -3.26 15.32 13.53
C GLU A 177 -1.78 15.35 13.07
N TRP A 178 -1.18 14.17 12.88
CA TRP A 178 0.18 14.07 12.35
C TRP A 178 0.30 14.70 10.96
N ARG A 179 -0.64 14.40 10.05
CA ARG A 179 -0.66 14.98 8.69
C ARG A 179 -0.79 16.50 8.72
N ALA A 180 -1.54 17.05 9.68
CA ALA A 180 -1.67 18.51 9.84
C ALA A 180 -0.36 19.19 10.31
N LEU A 181 0.48 18.47 11.06
CA LEU A 181 1.81 18.91 11.50
C LEU A 181 2.86 18.73 10.39
N TYR A 182 2.79 17.62 9.67
CA TYR A 182 3.66 17.26 8.55
C TYR A 182 3.28 18.06 7.29
N ARG A 183 3.58 19.36 7.29
CA ARG A 183 3.44 20.24 6.13
C ARG A 183 4.69 20.17 5.26
N VAL A 184 4.80 19.10 4.50
CA VAL A 184 5.80 19.03 3.43
C VAL A 184 5.12 19.36 2.11
N ASP A 185 5.84 20.02 1.20
CA ASP A 185 5.35 20.40 -0.12
C ASP A 185 4.76 19.17 -0.86
N GLU A 186 3.68 19.38 -1.61
CA GLU A 186 2.93 18.31 -2.31
C GLU A 186 3.81 17.48 -3.26
N ASP A 187 4.91 18.06 -3.74
CA ASP A 187 5.88 17.44 -4.66
C ASP A 187 6.99 16.65 -3.96
N ALA A 188 7.01 16.57 -2.63
CA ALA A 188 8.10 15.93 -1.92
C ALA A 188 8.06 14.39 -1.99
N PRO A 189 9.24 13.73 -2.04
CA PRO A 189 9.34 12.28 -1.97
C PRO A 189 8.73 11.70 -0.68
N TRP A 190 7.97 10.64 -0.82
CA TRP A 190 7.25 10.01 0.28
C TRP A 190 8.15 8.98 0.96
N TRP A 191 8.70 9.35 2.11
CA TRP A 191 9.55 8.48 2.93
C TRP A 191 8.76 7.48 3.80
N ASN A 192 7.43 7.46 3.70
CA ASN A 192 6.57 6.63 4.53
C ASN A 192 5.54 5.81 3.73
N PHE A 193 5.02 4.77 4.39
CA PHE A 193 4.04 3.83 3.85
C PHE A 193 2.89 3.77 4.84
N TYR A 194 1.67 3.96 4.37
CA TYR A 194 0.50 3.88 5.23
C TYR A 194 -0.18 2.53 5.05
N TYR A 195 -0.41 1.85 6.16
CA TYR A 195 -1.42 0.80 6.26
C TYR A 195 -2.49 1.33 7.19
N SER A 196 -3.74 1.27 6.75
CA SER A 196 -4.83 1.78 7.56
C SER A 196 -5.95 0.78 7.57
N TRP A 197 -6.44 0.54 8.78
CA TRP A 197 -7.68 -0.11 9.09
C TRP A 197 -8.49 0.88 9.89
N ASP A 198 -9.76 1.01 9.59
CA ASP A 198 -10.66 1.90 10.30
C ASP A 198 -12.00 1.22 10.54
N ALA A 199 -12.67 1.67 11.59
CA ALA A 199 -13.96 1.17 12.03
C ALA A 199 -14.81 2.35 12.51
N GLU A 200 -15.79 2.72 11.70
CA GLU A 200 -16.72 3.80 11.99
C GLU A 200 -18.09 3.23 12.37
N LEU A 201 -18.61 3.64 13.54
CA LEU A 201 -19.90 3.20 14.04
C LEU A 201 -21.00 4.19 13.69
N ASP A 202 -22.19 3.68 13.45
CA ASP A 202 -23.40 4.46 13.17
C ASP A 202 -23.23 5.41 11.98
N VAL A 203 -22.55 4.95 10.94
CA VAL A 203 -22.39 5.69 9.69
C VAL A 203 -23.75 6.05 9.10
N VAL A 204 -23.84 7.29 8.62
CA VAL A 204 -25.02 7.76 7.88
C VAL A 204 -25.01 7.07 6.52
N LEU A 205 -25.95 6.16 6.32
CA LEU A 205 -26.12 5.45 5.07
C LEU A 205 -26.73 6.40 4.04
N GLU A 206 -26.10 6.54 2.89
CA GLU A 206 -26.65 7.32 1.78
C GLU A 206 -27.90 6.64 1.21
N GLU A 207 -28.88 7.41 0.74
CA GLU A 207 -30.15 6.88 0.20
C GLU A 207 -29.95 5.94 -0.99
N GLU A 208 -28.79 6.03 -1.66
CA GLU A 208 -28.43 5.23 -2.82
C GLU A 208 -27.96 3.81 -2.45
N TRP A 209 -27.60 3.57 -1.18
CA TRP A 209 -27.16 2.26 -0.73
C TRP A 209 -28.39 1.38 -0.49
N ASN A 210 -28.59 0.38 -1.34
CA ASN A 210 -29.77 -0.48 -1.33
C ASN A 210 -29.64 -1.58 -0.27
N ILE A 211 -29.52 -1.15 0.98
CA ILE A 211 -29.13 -1.98 2.11
C ILE A 211 -30.34 -2.76 2.62
N SER A 212 -30.13 -4.05 2.89
CA SER A 212 -31.13 -4.86 3.57
C SER A 212 -31.49 -4.24 4.93
N PRO A 213 -32.78 -4.14 5.29
CA PRO A 213 -33.19 -3.50 6.53
C PRO A 213 -32.57 -4.21 7.73
N LEU A 214 -31.91 -3.42 8.56
CA LEU A 214 -31.34 -3.89 9.81
C LEU A 214 -32.42 -4.20 10.85
N SER A 215 -32.13 -5.14 11.74
CA SER A 215 -32.96 -5.42 12.90
C SER A 215 -33.19 -4.14 13.73
N PRO A 216 -34.38 -3.91 14.30
CA PRO A 216 -34.62 -2.75 15.15
C PRO A 216 -33.58 -2.63 16.28
N GLY A 217 -32.93 -1.47 16.38
CA GLY A 217 -31.88 -1.21 17.38
C GLY A 217 -30.49 -1.73 17.01
N ALA A 218 -30.30 -2.28 15.81
CA ALA A 218 -28.97 -2.61 15.31
C ALA A 218 -28.19 -1.33 14.94
N ARG A 219 -26.87 -1.43 15.08
CA ARG A 219 -25.90 -0.37 14.73
C ARG A 219 -25.19 -0.72 13.43
N THR A 220 -24.78 0.29 12.68
CA THR A 220 -23.94 0.11 11.50
C THR A 220 -22.47 0.18 11.89
N LEU A 221 -21.63 -0.55 11.18
CA LEU A 221 -20.19 -0.56 11.32
C LEU A 221 -19.58 -0.55 9.93
N LEU A 222 -18.99 0.57 9.54
CA LEU A 222 -18.22 0.68 8.30
C LEU A 222 -16.77 0.33 8.58
N ILE A 223 -16.27 -0.65 7.85
CA ILE A 223 -14.88 -1.08 7.92
C ILE A 223 -14.16 -0.64 6.66
N THR A 224 -13.17 0.22 6.81
CA THR A 224 -12.29 0.64 5.71
C THR A 224 -10.90 0.07 5.95
N TRP A 225 -10.28 -0.48 4.93
CA TRP A 225 -8.88 -0.89 5.05
C TRP A 225 -8.13 -0.76 3.73
N GLY A 226 -6.85 -0.46 3.82
CA GLY A 226 -6.06 -0.19 2.64
C GLY A 226 -4.61 0.08 2.94
N SER A 227 -3.90 0.40 1.87
CA SER A 227 -2.51 0.80 1.94
C SER A 227 -2.23 1.84 0.89
N CYS A 228 -1.40 2.83 1.21
CA CYS A 228 -0.92 3.79 0.24
C CYS A 228 0.56 4.13 0.44
N VAL A 229 1.18 4.53 -0.66
CA VAL A 229 2.55 5.01 -0.77
C VAL A 229 2.45 6.42 -1.33
N GLY A 230 2.47 7.42 -0.44
CA GLY A 230 2.07 8.77 -0.81
C GLY A 230 0.60 8.88 -1.25
N PRO A 231 0.22 9.98 -1.94
CA PRO A 231 -1.15 10.33 -2.26
C PRO A 231 -1.67 9.73 -3.58
N LEU A 232 -0.77 9.23 -4.44
CA LEU A 232 -1.09 8.80 -5.82
C LEU A 232 -0.93 7.30 -6.05
N ALA A 233 -0.63 6.53 -5.00
CA ALA A 233 -0.49 5.09 -5.12
C ALA A 233 -1.12 4.43 -3.91
N GLY A 234 -2.38 4.02 -4.03
CA GLY A 234 -3.04 3.33 -2.94
C GLY A 234 -4.21 2.48 -3.39
N SER A 235 -4.60 1.53 -2.54
CA SER A 235 -5.87 0.84 -2.68
C SER A 235 -6.57 0.76 -1.33
N TRP A 236 -7.88 0.96 -1.37
CA TRP A 236 -8.76 0.90 -0.22
C TRP A 236 -9.92 -0.02 -0.53
N SER A 237 -10.38 -0.74 0.47
CA SER A 237 -11.56 -1.58 0.41
C SER A 237 -12.48 -1.22 1.57
N GLN A 238 -13.78 -1.35 1.34
CA GLN A 238 -14.80 -0.94 2.30
C GLN A 238 -15.88 -2.01 2.41
N GLU A 239 -16.25 -2.34 3.64
CA GLU A 239 -17.37 -3.24 3.92
C GLU A 239 -18.28 -2.64 4.96
N LEU A 240 -19.58 -2.83 4.76
CA LEU A 240 -20.61 -2.45 5.70
C LEU A 240 -21.08 -3.67 6.48
N TRP A 241 -21.13 -3.51 7.80
CA TRP A 241 -21.55 -4.51 8.76
C TRP A 241 -22.68 -3.97 9.64
N GLY A 242 -23.55 -4.87 10.09
CA GLY A 242 -24.58 -4.61 11.09
C GLY A 242 -24.21 -5.28 12.40
N ILE A 243 -24.46 -4.62 13.52
CA ILE A 243 -24.29 -5.17 14.86
C ILE A 243 -25.65 -5.17 15.55
N ASP A 244 -26.18 -6.34 15.85
CA ASP A 244 -27.47 -6.43 16.54
C ASP A 244 -27.37 -6.08 18.04
N ALA A 245 -28.53 -6.01 18.71
CA ALA A 245 -28.59 -5.69 20.14
C ALA A 245 -27.92 -6.73 21.05
N SER A 246 -27.66 -7.95 20.54
CA SER A 246 -26.91 -8.99 21.25
C SER A 246 -25.40 -8.89 21.06
N GLY A 247 -24.95 -8.02 20.15
CA GLY A 247 -23.54 -7.86 19.77
C GLY A 247 -23.09 -8.85 18.70
N ALA A 248 -24.02 -9.49 17.98
CA ALA A 248 -23.71 -10.32 16.83
C ALA A 248 -23.56 -9.46 15.58
N GLU A 249 -22.47 -9.68 14.86
CA GLU A 249 -22.17 -9.05 13.59
C GLU A 249 -22.81 -9.77 12.40
N VAL A 250 -23.32 -9.01 11.44
CA VAL A 250 -23.87 -9.50 10.18
C VAL A 250 -23.22 -8.71 9.05
N PHE A 251 -22.61 -9.40 8.11
CA PHE A 251 -22.12 -8.77 6.88
C PHE A 251 -23.31 -8.27 6.06
N ILE A 252 -23.28 -7.01 5.64
CA ILE A 252 -24.34 -6.39 4.85
C ILE A 252 -23.92 -6.33 3.39
N GLU A 253 -22.82 -5.62 3.11
CA GLU A 253 -22.44 -5.26 1.75
C GLU A 253 -20.93 -5.00 1.62
N ASP A 254 -20.38 -5.36 0.46
CA ASP A 254 -19.04 -4.97 0.03
C ASP A 254 -19.20 -3.70 -0.83
N LEU A 255 -18.70 -2.58 -0.33
CA LEU A 255 -18.80 -1.28 -1.01
C LEU A 255 -17.70 -1.11 -2.07
N GLY A 256 -16.83 -2.10 -2.22
CA GLY A 256 -15.85 -2.22 -3.29
C GLY A 256 -14.48 -1.68 -2.93
N CYS A 257 -13.67 -1.53 -3.98
CA CYS A 257 -12.28 -1.13 -3.90
C CYS A 257 -12.04 0.16 -4.69
N SER A 258 -11.47 1.18 -4.05
CA SER A 258 -11.00 2.38 -4.73
C SER A 258 -9.48 2.35 -4.88
N VAL A 259 -8.99 2.66 -6.08
CA VAL A 259 -7.56 2.83 -6.36
C VAL A 259 -7.30 4.33 -6.52
N ALA A 260 -6.34 4.85 -5.75
CA ALA A 260 -5.85 6.22 -5.87
C ALA A 260 -4.68 6.26 -6.85
#